data_AF-A0A8B8F0Z2-F1
#
_entry.id   AF-A0A8B8F0Z2-F1
#
_cell.length_a   1.000
_cell.length_b   1.000
_cell.length_c   1.000
_cell.angle_alpha   90.00
_cell.angle_beta   90.00
_cell.angle_gamma   90.00
#
_symmetry.space_group_name_H-M   'P 1'
#
loop_
_entity.id
_entity.type
_entity.pdbx_description
1 polymer ?
#
loop_
_entity_poly.entity_id
_entity_poly.type
_entity_poly.pdbx_seq_one_letter_code
_entity_poly.pdbx_strand_id
1 'polypeptide(L)'
;MPVFVVLLFMCFIGSIQGDDSPCWGINGRCQYTSEPCGRYRPGYCAGPTNRQCCVIGEDLRCWARGGTCKNNWNYCSGSYVRGLCGGGLSRQCCV
;
A
#
# COMPACT_ATOMS: atom_id res chain seq x y z
N MET A 1 -25.65 44.60 -6.45
CA MET A 1 -25.76 43.28 -7.11
C MET A 1 -24.99 43.42 -8.43
N PRO A 2 -23.72 42.99 -8.64
CA PRO A 2 -23.30 41.57 -8.54
C PRO A 2 -21.77 41.31 -8.34
N VAL A 3 -20.97 42.21 -7.74
CA VAL A 3 -19.49 42.02 -7.75
C VAL A 3 -18.98 41.09 -6.63
N PHE A 4 -19.73 40.94 -5.53
CA PHE A 4 -19.35 40.11 -4.39
C PHE A 4 -19.50 38.59 -4.61
N VAL A 5 -20.18 38.18 -5.69
CA VAL A 5 -20.52 36.76 -5.96
C VAL A 5 -19.37 36.02 -6.65
N VAL A 6 -18.40 36.74 -7.23
CA VAL A 6 -17.31 36.11 -8.01
C VAL A 6 -16.17 35.60 -7.11
N LEU A 7 -16.01 36.15 -5.90
CA LEU A 7 -14.92 35.75 -4.97
C LEU A 7 -15.20 34.46 -4.18
N LEU A 8 -16.44 33.97 -4.16
CA LEU A 8 -16.83 32.75 -3.42
C LEU A 8 -16.78 31.47 -4.28
N PHE A 9 -16.50 31.57 -5.57
CA PHE A 9 -16.59 30.41 -6.48
C PHE A 9 -15.27 29.69 -6.75
N MET A 10 -14.14 30.19 -6.25
CA MET A 10 -12.81 29.62 -6.53
C MET A 10 -12.19 28.83 -5.36
N CYS A 11 -12.96 28.48 -4.32
CA CYS A 11 -12.48 27.58 -3.26
C CYS A 11 -13.06 26.15 -3.32
N PHE A 12 -13.87 25.82 -4.33
CA PHE A 12 -14.53 24.51 -4.44
C PHE A 12 -13.96 23.60 -5.53
N ILE A 13 -12.71 23.80 -5.95
CA ILE A 13 -11.95 22.69 -6.56
C ILE A 13 -11.31 21.89 -5.42
N GLY A 14 -12.15 21.41 -4.50
CA GLY A 14 -11.75 20.42 -3.52
C GLY A 14 -11.31 19.20 -4.31
N SER A 15 -9.99 19.01 -4.38
CA SER A 15 -9.39 17.87 -5.04
C SER A 15 -10.10 16.62 -4.52
N ILE A 16 -10.71 15.85 -5.42
CA ILE A 16 -11.30 14.54 -5.13
C ILE A 16 -10.12 13.62 -4.81
N GLN A 17 -9.47 13.83 -3.65
CA GLN A 17 -8.44 12.98 -3.10
C GLN A 17 -9.21 11.78 -2.58
N GLY A 18 -9.40 10.78 -3.44
CA GLY A 18 -10.04 9.58 -2.98
C GLY A 18 -9.28 9.03 -1.77
N ASP A 19 -10.04 8.48 -0.84
CA ASP A 19 -9.56 8.10 0.46
C ASP A 19 -8.86 6.72 0.42
N ASP A 20 -7.58 6.69 0.82
CA ASP A 20 -6.79 5.45 0.97
C ASP A 20 -6.85 4.89 2.40
N SER A 21 -7.55 5.57 3.32
CA SER A 21 -7.71 5.15 4.71
C SER A 21 -8.24 3.71 4.87
N PRO A 22 -9.13 3.17 4.02
CA PRO A 22 -9.56 1.78 4.11
C PRO A 22 -8.40 0.79 3.96
N CYS A 23 -7.39 1.12 3.14
CA CYS A 23 -6.21 0.29 2.97
C CYS A 23 -5.29 0.36 4.19
N TRP A 24 -5.05 1.55 4.74
CA TRP A 24 -4.22 1.72 5.94
C TRP A 24 -4.85 1.08 7.18
N GLY A 25 -6.17 1.11 7.29
CA GLY A 25 -6.90 0.49 8.40
C GLY A 25 -6.71 -1.03 8.52
N ILE A 26 -6.32 -1.70 7.42
CA ILE A 26 -5.99 -3.13 7.42
C ILE A 26 -4.47 -3.39 7.36
N ASN A 27 -3.68 -2.39 7.78
CA ASN A 27 -2.24 -2.39 7.68
C ASN A 27 -1.78 -2.70 6.25
N GLY A 28 -2.44 -2.09 5.27
CA GLY A 28 -2.17 -2.23 3.85
C GLY A 28 -1.48 -1.00 3.26
N ARG A 29 -0.93 -1.16 2.06
CA ARG A 29 -0.38 -0.09 1.24
C ARG A 29 -1.01 -0.11 -0.14
N CYS A 30 -1.50 1.04 -0.59
CA CYS A 30 -1.91 1.22 -1.97
C CYS A 30 -0.69 1.22 -2.91
N GLN A 31 -0.69 0.30 -3.86
CA GLN A 31 0.31 0.19 -4.92
C GLN A 31 -0.35 -0.30 -6.22
N TYR A 32 0.33 -0.21 -7.34
CA TYR A 32 -0.17 -0.75 -8.59
C TYR A 32 -0.06 -2.28 -8.62
N THR A 33 -0.98 -2.94 -9.33
CA THR A 33 -0.99 -4.39 -9.52
C THR A 33 0.16 -4.88 -10.39
N SER A 34 0.88 -3.97 -11.06
CA SER A 34 2.19 -4.24 -11.67
C SER A 34 3.24 -4.54 -10.62
N GLU A 35 3.11 -3.97 -9.43
CA GLU A 35 3.96 -4.34 -8.33
C GLU A 35 3.55 -5.71 -7.79
N PRO A 36 4.50 -6.48 -7.32
CA PRO A 36 4.20 -7.74 -6.66
C PRO A 36 3.56 -7.50 -5.28
N CYS A 37 2.57 -8.31 -4.92
CA CYS A 37 1.94 -8.33 -3.61
C CYS A 37 1.42 -9.73 -3.28
N GLY A 38 1.47 -10.14 -2.01
CA GLY A 38 0.90 -11.42 -1.58
C GLY A 38 -0.63 -11.47 -1.73
N ARG A 39 -1.33 -10.38 -1.40
CA ARG A 39 -2.79 -10.28 -1.55
C ARG A 39 -3.24 -8.85 -1.84
N TYR A 40 -3.89 -8.69 -2.99
CA TYR A 40 -4.56 -7.47 -3.36
C TYR A 40 -6.01 -7.42 -2.85
N ARG A 41 -6.43 -6.24 -2.42
CA ARG A 41 -7.83 -5.89 -2.16
C ARG A 41 -8.27 -4.73 -3.05
N PRO A 42 -9.11 -5.00 -4.07
CA PRO A 42 -9.66 -3.95 -4.93
C PRO A 42 -10.66 -3.09 -4.17
N GLY A 43 -10.77 -1.80 -4.54
CA GLY A 43 -11.72 -0.86 -3.93
C GLY A 43 -11.32 -0.33 -2.54
N TYR A 44 -10.13 -0.66 -2.06
CA TYR A 44 -9.58 -0.15 -0.79
C TYR A 44 -8.61 1.02 -1.00
N CYS A 45 -8.32 1.34 -2.26
CA CYS A 45 -7.47 2.44 -2.67
C CYS A 45 -8.24 3.32 -3.62
N ALA A 46 -8.02 4.62 -3.52
CA ALA A 46 -8.48 5.56 -4.49
C ALA A 46 -7.70 5.49 -5.80
N GLY A 47 -8.30 6.06 -6.84
CA GLY A 47 -7.70 6.17 -8.16
C GLY A 47 -8.04 4.99 -9.08
N PRO A 48 -7.15 4.63 -10.00
CA PRO A 48 -7.44 3.68 -11.06
C PRO A 48 -7.55 2.23 -10.56
N THR A 49 -8.21 1.36 -11.33
CA THR A 49 -8.46 -0.05 -10.97
C THR A 49 -7.20 -0.90 -10.81
N ASN A 50 -6.10 -0.48 -11.44
CA ASN A 50 -4.79 -1.10 -11.27
C ASN A 50 -4.07 -0.63 -10.00
N ARG A 51 -4.59 0.35 -9.24
CA ARG A 51 -4.07 0.74 -7.93
C ARG A 51 -4.90 0.07 -6.85
N GLN A 52 -4.35 -0.95 -6.21
CA GLN A 52 -5.07 -1.79 -5.26
C GLN A 52 -4.34 -1.86 -3.93
N CYS A 53 -5.09 -2.19 -2.88
CA CYS A 53 -4.51 -2.28 -1.55
C CYS A 53 -3.73 -3.58 -1.42
N CYS A 54 -2.42 -3.48 -1.26
CA CYS A 54 -1.57 -4.59 -0.88
C CYS A 54 -1.58 -4.72 0.65
N VAL A 55 -2.16 -5.78 1.18
CA VAL A 55 -2.28 -5.96 2.64
C VAL A 55 -0.90 -6.35 3.22
N ILE A 56 -0.24 -5.43 3.94
CA ILE A 56 1.08 -5.61 4.59
C ILE A 56 0.97 -6.46 5.86
N GLY A 57 -0.24 -6.91 6.23
CA GLY A 57 -0.45 -7.94 7.25
C GLY A 57 0.39 -9.22 7.04
N GLU A 58 0.96 -9.42 5.85
CA GLU A 58 1.96 -10.45 5.61
C GLU A 58 3.30 -10.18 6.32
N ASP A 59 3.88 -8.96 6.30
CA ASP A 59 5.19 -8.66 6.94
C ASP A 59 5.15 -8.89 8.46
N LEU A 60 3.98 -8.74 9.07
CA LEU A 60 3.73 -9.05 10.48
C LEU A 60 4.01 -10.52 10.81
N ARG A 61 3.77 -11.43 9.85
CA ARG A 61 4.10 -12.86 9.97
C ARG A 61 5.60 -13.09 9.96
N CYS A 62 6.36 -12.27 9.24
CA CYS A 62 7.83 -12.28 9.28
C CYS A 62 8.35 -11.75 10.61
N TRP A 63 7.84 -10.60 11.08
CA TRP A 63 8.21 -10.01 12.37
C TRP A 63 7.85 -10.92 13.55
N ALA A 64 6.70 -11.59 13.51
CA ALA A 64 6.31 -12.57 14.53
C ALA A 64 7.27 -13.77 14.61
N ARG A 65 8.09 -14.01 13.57
CA ARG A 65 9.16 -15.01 13.55
C ARG A 65 10.55 -14.43 13.88
N GLY A 66 10.63 -13.17 14.31
CA GLY A 66 11.89 -12.47 14.54
C GLY A 66 12.64 -12.09 13.27
N GLY A 67 11.99 -12.21 12.11
CA GLY A 67 12.62 -11.94 10.81
C GLY A 67 12.44 -10.51 10.34
N THR A 68 13.08 -10.18 9.22
CA THR A 68 12.90 -8.90 8.53
C THR A 68 12.62 -9.12 7.04
N CYS A 69 11.58 -8.46 6.53
CA CYS A 69 11.26 -8.46 5.12
C CYS A 69 12.25 -7.63 4.31
N LYS A 70 13.03 -8.28 3.44
CA LYS A 70 14.00 -7.65 2.55
C LYS A 70 14.05 -8.39 1.20
N ASN A 71 14.65 -7.77 0.19
CA ASN A 71 14.84 -8.48 -1.08
C ASN A 71 15.81 -9.66 -0.92
N ASN A 72 15.54 -10.77 -1.60
CA ASN A 72 16.28 -12.03 -1.52
C ASN A 72 17.71 -11.97 -2.07
N TRP A 73 18.05 -10.89 -2.77
CA TRP A 73 19.40 -10.56 -3.20
C TRP A 73 20.19 -9.72 -2.18
N ASN A 74 19.54 -9.24 -1.11
CA ASN A 74 20.26 -8.61 0.00
C ASN A 74 20.90 -9.67 0.88
N TYR A 75 21.91 -9.26 1.66
CA TYR A 75 22.47 -10.12 2.68
C TYR A 75 21.44 -10.48 3.76
N CYS A 76 21.40 -11.77 4.10
CA CYS A 76 20.61 -12.33 5.17
C CYS A 76 21.52 -13.17 6.07
N SER A 77 21.45 -12.95 7.38
CA SER A 77 22.23 -13.73 8.35
C SER A 77 21.75 -15.18 8.44
N GLY A 78 20.50 -15.45 8.05
CA GLY A 78 19.92 -16.78 8.03
C GLY A 78 19.30 -17.11 6.66
N SER A 79 18.06 -17.60 6.66
CA SER A 79 17.39 -18.13 5.48
C SER A 79 16.22 -17.27 5.03
N TYR A 80 15.95 -17.28 3.73
CA TYR A 80 14.78 -16.63 3.17
C TYR A 80 13.54 -17.53 3.18
N VAL A 81 12.45 -17.02 3.74
CA VAL A 81 11.14 -17.66 3.75
C VAL A 81 10.16 -16.87 2.90
N ARG A 82 9.56 -17.55 1.93
CA ARG A 82 8.55 -16.99 1.02
C ARG A 82 7.18 -16.88 1.68
N GLY A 83 6.35 -15.96 1.20
CA GLY A 83 4.95 -15.84 1.64
C GLY A 83 4.77 -15.38 3.09
N LEU A 84 5.79 -14.73 3.65
CA LEU A 84 5.76 -14.06 4.96
C LEU A 84 6.00 -12.56 4.85
N CYS A 85 6.16 -12.06 3.63
CA CYS A 85 6.33 -10.64 3.35
C CYS A 85 5.36 -10.27 2.25
N GLY A 86 4.70 -9.13 2.41
CA GLY A 86 4.03 -8.45 1.33
C GLY A 86 5.05 -7.93 0.31
N GLY A 87 4.57 -7.64 -0.89
CA GLY A 87 5.42 -7.19 -1.98
C GLY A 87 5.86 -8.30 -2.95
N GLY A 88 7.07 -8.12 -3.47
CA GLY A 88 7.88 -8.98 -4.36
C GLY A 88 7.88 -10.47 -4.14
N LEU A 89 7.95 -11.26 -5.23
CA LEU A 89 8.59 -12.59 -5.18
C LEU A 89 10.04 -12.49 -4.68
N SER A 90 10.69 -11.35 -4.96
CA SER A 90 12.01 -11.02 -4.43
C SER A 90 11.95 -10.58 -2.97
N ARG A 91 10.83 -10.03 -2.46
CA ARG A 91 10.71 -9.64 -1.04
C ARG A 91 10.36 -10.87 -0.21
N GLN A 92 11.34 -11.35 0.54
CA GLN A 92 11.23 -12.56 1.33
C GLN A 92 11.60 -12.25 2.78
N CYS A 93 11.13 -13.10 3.70
CA CYS A 93 11.40 -12.94 5.11
C CYS A 93 12.76 -13.53 5.43
N CYS A 94 13.71 -12.69 5.81
CA CYS A 94 15.01 -13.13 6.31
C CYS A 94 14.89 -13.43 7.81
N VAL A 95 15.07 -14.70 8.20
CA VAL A 95 15.06 -15.20 9.59
C VAL A 95 16.35 -15.93 9.91
#